data_AF-A0A4S5BL74-F1
#
_entry.id   AF-A0A4S5BL74-F1
#
_cell.length_a   1.000
_cell.length_b   1.000
_cell.length_c   1.000
_cell.angle_alpha   90.00
_cell.angle_beta   90.00
_cell.angle_gamma   90.00
#
_symmetry.space_group_name_H-M   'P 1'
#
loop_
_entity.id
_entity.type
_entity.pdbx_description
1 polymer ?
#
loop_
_entity_poly.entity_id
_entity_poly.type
_entity_poly.pdbx_seq_one_letter_code
_entity_poly.pdbx_strand_id
1 'polypeptide(L)'
;MKQSSTIAESPRHTPAEECPNRLEISGLQLLGNDGAPLLDIGRWQMPAGVHWVHGASGAGKTRLLRLLADLPAANHNSNTAHCSRAQPTQSSVGRPAIDWHSPPALPRPLSPKDVFFAEPEQPIWDPMTIAQVHDQLLVPTAESAGYLSVASHARMQADLLAGFGLNPHQHKAMSMLSTGTRRKVFLMAALLAPHPLVLLDEPSAALDQRSIRALYYALVVRNRIARHQVTLVATALEPHQHGQIGRGHWHLG
;
A
#
# COMPACT_ATOMS: atom_id res chain seq x y z
N MET A 1 -8.11 -19.17 -27.54
CA MET A 1 -7.36 -17.89 -27.68
C MET A 1 -7.35 -17.23 -26.31
N LYS A 2 -6.26 -17.37 -25.54
CA LYS A 2 -6.13 -16.76 -24.21
C LYS A 2 -5.46 -15.39 -24.39
N GLN A 3 -6.14 -14.32 -24.01
CA GLN A 3 -5.59 -12.97 -23.99
C GLN A 3 -4.63 -12.87 -22.79
N SER A 4 -3.36 -12.57 -23.05
CA SER A 4 -2.44 -12.09 -22.01
C SER A 4 -2.93 -10.73 -21.55
N SER A 5 -3.28 -10.59 -20.27
CA SER A 5 -3.62 -9.29 -19.70
C SER A 5 -2.34 -8.49 -19.46
N THR A 6 -2.02 -7.66 -20.44
CA THR A 6 -1.00 -6.62 -20.30
C THR A 6 -1.60 -5.46 -19.51
N ILE A 7 -0.88 -4.90 -18.54
CA ILE A 7 -1.24 -3.57 -18.01
C ILE A 7 -1.15 -2.59 -19.17
N ALA A 8 -2.31 -2.19 -19.71
CA ALA A 8 -2.37 -1.20 -20.75
C ALA A 8 -2.28 0.21 -20.14
N GLU A 9 -1.36 0.96 -20.72
CA GLU A 9 -1.09 2.40 -20.65
C GLU A 9 -0.19 2.96 -19.53
N SER A 10 0.95 3.47 -20.02
CA SER A 10 1.91 4.38 -19.42
C SER A 10 1.25 5.72 -19.04
N PRO A 11 1.69 6.43 -17.99
CA PRO A 11 1.03 7.66 -17.56
C PRO A 11 1.11 8.73 -18.65
N ARG A 12 -0.02 9.43 -18.89
CA ARG A 12 -0.01 10.75 -19.52
C ARG A 12 0.74 11.70 -18.59
N HIS A 13 2.04 11.85 -18.83
CA HIS A 13 2.87 12.87 -18.17
C HIS A 13 2.31 14.26 -18.51
N THR A 14 1.55 14.88 -17.61
CA THR A 14 1.64 16.34 -17.48
C THR A 14 3.07 16.67 -17.02
N PRO A 15 3.75 17.66 -17.63
CA PRO A 15 5.11 18.02 -17.27
C PRO A 15 5.11 18.73 -15.91
N ALA A 16 4.92 17.96 -14.85
CA ALA A 16 5.18 18.37 -13.49
C ALA A 16 6.61 17.93 -13.18
N GLU A 17 7.46 18.92 -12.93
CA GLU A 17 8.77 18.87 -12.27
C GLU A 17 9.30 17.47 -11.92
N GLU A 18 10.48 17.12 -12.45
CA GLU A 18 11.23 15.91 -12.11
C GLU A 18 11.15 15.64 -10.60
N CYS A 19 10.30 14.69 -10.19
CA CYS A 19 10.22 14.27 -8.80
C CYS A 19 11.40 13.33 -8.55
N PRO A 20 12.44 13.74 -7.80
CA PRO A 20 13.65 12.93 -7.64
C PRO A 20 13.38 11.62 -6.89
N ASN A 21 12.30 11.56 -6.10
CA ASN A 21 11.97 10.41 -5.25
C ASN A 21 10.91 9.54 -5.92
N ARG A 22 11.34 8.34 -6.34
CA ARG A 22 10.47 7.36 -6.97
C ARG A 22 10.78 5.95 -6.49
N LEU A 23 9.73 5.18 -6.32
CA LEU A 23 9.77 3.74 -6.20
C LEU A 23 9.89 3.14 -7.60
N GLU A 24 10.88 2.29 -7.82
CA GLU A 24 11.03 1.51 -9.03
C GLU A 24 10.93 0.03 -8.69
N ILE A 25 10.11 -0.70 -9.45
CA ILE A 25 9.93 -2.14 -9.33
C ILE A 25 10.28 -2.74 -10.68
N SER A 26 11.30 -3.58 -10.74
CA SER A 26 11.79 -4.18 -11.99
C SER A 26 11.62 -5.69 -11.97
N GLY A 27 11.20 -6.30 -13.08
CA GLY A 27 11.05 -7.76 -13.23
C GLY A 27 9.91 -8.36 -12.39
N LEU A 28 8.78 -7.64 -12.27
CA LEU A 28 7.62 -8.10 -11.52
C LEU A 28 6.79 -9.09 -12.33
N GLN A 29 6.88 -10.36 -11.95
CA GLN A 29 6.06 -11.42 -12.52
C GLN A 29 5.07 -11.98 -11.50
N LEU A 30 3.80 -11.95 -11.86
CA LEU A 30 2.73 -12.64 -11.14
C LEU A 30 2.23 -13.77 -12.02
N LEU A 31 2.39 -15.01 -11.57
CA LEU A 31 1.85 -16.17 -12.29
C LEU A 31 0.43 -16.49 -11.80
N GLY A 32 -0.40 -17.03 -12.66
CA GLY A 32 -1.69 -17.62 -12.35
C GLY A 32 -1.54 -18.96 -11.67
N ASN A 33 -2.66 -19.53 -11.22
CA ASN A 33 -2.65 -20.87 -10.63
C ASN A 33 -2.35 -21.96 -11.68
N ASP A 34 -2.56 -21.65 -12.96
CA ASP A 34 -2.21 -22.50 -14.11
C ASP A 34 -0.77 -22.27 -14.60
N GLY A 35 0.04 -21.47 -13.89
CA GLY A 35 1.42 -21.15 -14.26
C GLY A 35 1.57 -20.12 -15.38
N ALA A 36 0.47 -19.67 -16.01
CA ALA A 36 0.51 -18.61 -17.02
C ALA A 36 0.75 -17.24 -16.34
N PRO A 37 1.55 -16.32 -16.92
CA PRO A 37 1.73 -14.99 -16.34
C PRO A 37 0.40 -14.20 -16.33
N LEU A 38 -0.08 -13.86 -15.13
CA LEU A 38 -1.15 -12.88 -14.89
C LEU A 38 -0.63 -11.44 -14.96
N LEU A 39 0.65 -11.25 -14.66
CA LEU A 39 1.32 -9.96 -14.70
C LEU A 39 2.78 -10.16 -15.08
N ASP A 40 3.28 -9.37 -16.02
CA ASP A 40 4.70 -9.32 -16.36
C ASP A 40 5.09 -7.86 -16.61
N ILE A 41 5.65 -7.22 -15.60
CA ILE A 41 6.13 -5.83 -15.68
C ILE A 41 7.65 -5.83 -15.64
N GLY A 42 8.26 -5.48 -16.77
CA GLY A 42 9.71 -5.31 -16.85
C GLY A 42 10.21 -4.19 -15.95
N ARG A 43 9.51 -3.05 -15.91
CA ARG A 43 9.85 -1.89 -15.07
C ARG A 43 8.62 -1.06 -14.74
N TRP A 44 8.39 -0.77 -13.47
CA TRP A 44 7.29 0.03 -12.95
C TRP A 44 7.83 1.16 -12.08
N GLN A 45 7.61 2.40 -12.48
CA GLN A 45 8.08 3.58 -11.74
C GLN A 45 6.91 4.37 -11.17
N MET A 46 7.00 4.72 -9.89
CA MET A 46 6.00 5.47 -9.15
C MET A 46 6.67 6.62 -8.39
N PRO A 47 6.43 7.89 -8.74
CA PRO A 47 6.84 9.01 -7.89
C PRO A 47 6.12 8.96 -6.54
N ALA A 48 6.66 9.61 -5.50
CA ALA A 48 5.93 9.77 -4.23
C ALA A 48 4.52 10.33 -4.47
N GLY A 49 3.50 9.73 -3.85
CA GLY A 49 2.09 10.06 -4.07
C GLY A 49 1.17 8.85 -3.97
N VAL A 50 -0.10 9.05 -4.31
CA VAL A 50 -1.12 7.99 -4.36
C VAL A 50 -1.18 7.41 -5.77
N HIS A 51 -1.30 6.09 -5.87
CA HIS A 51 -1.25 5.30 -7.10
C HIS A 51 -2.35 4.24 -7.06
N TRP A 52 -2.94 3.91 -8.20
CA TRP A 52 -4.11 3.03 -8.25
C TRP A 52 -3.91 1.81 -9.14
N VAL A 53 -4.30 0.65 -8.62
CA VAL A 53 -4.42 -0.59 -9.39
C VAL A 53 -5.89 -0.98 -9.46
N HIS A 54 -6.46 -0.88 -10.64
CA HIS A 54 -7.83 -1.24 -10.94
C HIS A 54 -7.90 -2.67 -11.47
N GLY A 55 -9.05 -3.30 -11.37
CA GLY A 55 -9.30 -4.59 -12.01
C GLY A 55 -10.50 -5.31 -11.43
N ALA A 56 -11.12 -6.21 -12.18
CA ALA A 56 -12.27 -6.97 -11.72
C ALA A 56 -11.98 -7.77 -10.42
N SER A 57 -13.04 -8.22 -9.74
CA SER A 57 -12.87 -9.21 -8.67
C SER A 57 -12.18 -10.45 -9.22
N GLY A 58 -11.13 -10.93 -8.55
CA GLY A 58 -10.33 -12.06 -9.02
C GLY A 58 -9.17 -11.71 -9.97
N ALA A 59 -9.00 -10.46 -10.39
CA ALA A 59 -7.91 -10.02 -11.29
C ALA A 59 -6.50 -10.07 -10.67
N GLY A 60 -6.33 -10.61 -9.45
CA GLY A 60 -5.01 -10.75 -8.81
C GLY A 60 -4.51 -9.54 -8.01
N LYS A 61 -5.33 -8.50 -7.82
CA LYS A 61 -5.02 -7.30 -7.00
C LYS A 61 -4.42 -7.60 -5.62
N THR A 62 -5.12 -8.40 -4.80
CA THR A 62 -4.63 -8.82 -3.48
C THR A 62 -3.33 -9.60 -3.56
N ARG A 63 -3.16 -10.42 -4.61
CA ARG A 63 -1.96 -11.24 -4.81
C ARG A 63 -0.76 -10.36 -5.18
N LEU A 64 -0.97 -9.33 -5.99
CA LEU A 64 0.02 -8.29 -6.28
C LEU A 64 0.44 -7.56 -5.00
N LEU A 65 -0.51 -7.09 -4.19
CA LEU A 65 -0.16 -6.37 -2.95
C LEU A 65 0.59 -7.26 -1.95
N ARG A 66 0.18 -8.53 -1.80
CA ARG A 66 0.90 -9.50 -0.95
C ARG A 66 2.31 -9.76 -1.45
N LEU A 67 2.49 -9.89 -2.77
CA LEU A 67 3.82 -10.01 -3.35
C LEU A 67 4.65 -8.78 -2.96
N LEU A 68 4.14 -7.57 -3.13
CA LEU A 68 4.84 -6.34 -2.74
C LEU A 68 5.16 -6.25 -1.24
N ALA A 69 4.30 -6.78 -0.37
CA ALA A 69 4.50 -6.78 1.08
C ALA A 69 5.59 -7.77 1.55
N ASP A 70 5.76 -8.89 0.84
CA ASP A 70 6.63 -10.01 1.24
C ASP A 70 7.99 -10.01 0.53
N LEU A 71 8.33 -8.94 -0.22
CA LEU A 71 9.55 -8.92 -1.02
C LEU A 71 10.82 -8.64 -0.18
N PRO A 72 11.86 -9.50 -0.28
CA PRO A 72 13.13 -9.26 0.39
C PRO A 72 13.82 -8.02 -0.17
N ALA A 73 14.65 -7.38 0.65
CA ALA A 73 15.39 -6.20 0.23
C ALA A 73 16.29 -6.48 -0.99
N ALA A 74 16.35 -5.54 -1.93
CA ALA A 74 17.30 -5.63 -3.03
C ALA A 74 18.73 -5.62 -2.43
N ASN A 75 19.50 -6.68 -2.63
CA ASN A 75 20.91 -6.69 -2.24
C ASN A 75 21.71 -6.02 -3.36
N HIS A 76 22.46 -4.97 -3.04
CA HIS A 76 23.26 -4.24 -4.03
C HIS A 76 24.35 -5.09 -4.69
N ASN A 77 24.75 -6.21 -4.10
CA ASN A 77 25.73 -7.12 -4.67
C ASN A 77 25.26 -8.57 -4.43
N SER A 78 25.17 -9.38 -5.48
CA SER A 78 24.91 -10.84 -5.51
C SER A 78 23.45 -11.33 -5.51
N ASN A 79 23.12 -12.02 -6.61
CA ASN A 79 21.91 -12.81 -6.84
C ASN A 79 21.88 -14.04 -5.91
N THR A 80 21.26 -13.97 -4.74
CA THR A 80 20.46 -15.06 -4.12
C THR A 80 20.09 -14.70 -2.67
N ALA A 81 18.79 -14.75 -2.36
CA ALA A 81 18.30 -14.75 -0.98
C ALA A 81 17.26 -15.86 -0.82
N HIS A 82 17.62 -16.98 -0.20
CA HIS A 82 16.71 -18.12 -0.02
C HIS A 82 15.58 -17.79 0.96
N CYS A 83 14.34 -18.13 0.60
CA CYS A 83 13.29 -18.46 1.57
C CYS A 83 12.98 -19.95 1.40
N SER A 84 13.51 -20.76 2.32
CA SER A 84 12.90 -22.03 2.70
C SER A 84 11.64 -21.66 3.51
N ARG A 85 10.46 -22.24 3.28
CA ARG A 85 10.16 -23.66 3.31
C ARG A 85 8.83 -23.91 2.60
N ALA A 86 8.89 -24.13 1.29
CA ALA A 86 7.96 -24.99 0.57
C ALA A 86 8.81 -25.85 -0.35
N GLN A 87 8.59 -27.16 -0.32
CA GLN A 87 9.40 -28.13 -1.05
C GLN A 87 9.48 -27.82 -2.55
N PRO A 88 10.60 -28.18 -3.19
CA PRO A 88 11.02 -27.64 -4.47
C PRO A 88 10.29 -28.35 -5.62
N THR A 89 9.39 -27.65 -6.28
CA THR A 89 9.10 -27.91 -7.69
C THR A 89 9.56 -26.69 -8.50
N GLN A 90 10.49 -26.99 -9.40
CA GLN A 90 11.19 -26.11 -10.32
C GLN A 90 10.31 -25.00 -10.92
N SER A 91 10.61 -23.75 -10.58
CA SER A 91 10.30 -22.55 -11.36
C SER A 91 11.07 -21.39 -10.73
N SER A 92 12.27 -21.12 -11.23
CA SER A 92 12.99 -19.87 -10.94
C SER A 92 12.24 -18.72 -11.61
N VAL A 93 11.18 -18.25 -10.97
CA VAL A 93 10.48 -17.01 -11.36
C VAL A 93 11.42 -15.85 -11.06
N GLY A 94 11.66 -15.00 -12.07
CA GLY A 94 12.42 -13.76 -11.91
C GLY A 94 11.87 -12.98 -10.72
N ARG A 95 12.73 -12.67 -9.76
CA ARG A 95 12.31 -11.96 -8.54
C ARG A 95 12.30 -10.47 -8.83
N PRO A 96 11.22 -9.75 -8.47
CA PRO A 96 11.22 -8.32 -8.66
C PRO A 96 12.25 -7.65 -7.74
N ALA A 97 13.05 -6.76 -8.31
CA ALA A 97 13.89 -5.84 -7.55
C ALA A 97 13.08 -4.58 -7.24
N ILE A 98 13.04 -4.16 -5.98
CA ILE A 98 12.44 -2.90 -5.56
C ILE A 98 13.54 -1.94 -5.15
N ASP A 99 13.71 -0.89 -5.93
CA ASP A 99 14.67 0.17 -5.68
C ASP A 99 13.94 1.48 -5.40
N TRP A 100 14.30 2.13 -4.31
CA TRP A 100 13.87 3.50 -4.06
C TRP A 100 14.98 4.45 -4.49
N HIS A 101 14.73 5.24 -5.52
CA HIS A 101 15.70 6.22 -5.98
C HIS A 101 15.62 7.49 -5.10
N SER A 102 16.75 7.83 -4.48
CA SER A 102 17.00 9.05 -3.72
C SER A 102 16.07 9.35 -2.53
N PRO A 103 15.82 8.43 -1.58
CA PRO A 103 15.13 8.83 -0.35
C PRO A 103 16.12 9.65 0.51
N PRO A 104 15.78 10.87 0.97
CA PRO A 104 16.65 11.57 1.92
C PRO A 104 16.77 10.85 3.27
N ALA A 105 15.95 9.81 3.54
CA ALA A 105 15.84 9.16 4.84
C ALA A 105 16.27 7.68 4.89
N LEU A 106 16.48 6.98 3.75
CA LEU A 106 16.85 5.56 3.75
C LEU A 106 18.22 5.33 3.11
N PRO A 107 19.26 4.96 3.87
CA PRO A 107 20.60 4.68 3.32
C PRO A 107 20.71 3.29 2.67
N ARG A 108 19.60 2.58 2.47
CA ARG A 108 19.52 1.20 2.02
C ARG A 108 18.28 0.95 1.17
N PRO A 109 18.23 -0.15 0.40
CA PRO A 109 17.03 -0.58 -0.32
C PRO A 109 15.86 -0.86 0.63
N LEU A 110 14.65 -0.75 0.07
CA LEU A 110 13.44 -1.14 0.77
C LEU A 110 13.48 -2.62 1.12
N SER A 111 12.93 -2.94 2.27
CA SER A 111 12.78 -4.29 2.81
C SER A 111 11.33 -4.46 3.29
N PRO A 112 10.88 -5.68 3.64
CA PRO A 112 9.50 -5.89 4.11
C PRO A 112 9.07 -4.97 5.26
N LYS A 113 9.98 -4.61 6.17
CA LYS A 113 9.70 -3.68 7.29
C LYS A 113 9.41 -2.24 6.85
N ASP A 114 9.73 -1.89 5.61
CA ASP A 114 9.46 -0.55 5.04
C ASP A 114 8.12 -0.50 4.29
N VAL A 115 7.41 -1.63 4.23
CA VAL A 115 6.11 -1.75 3.58
C VAL A 115 5.02 -1.90 4.63
N PHE A 116 4.09 -0.96 4.66
CA PHE A 116 2.89 -1.09 5.47
C PHE A 116 1.80 -1.79 4.66
N PHE A 117 1.47 -3.00 5.06
CA PHE A 117 0.30 -3.74 4.59
C PHE A 117 -0.43 -4.34 5.78
N ALA A 118 -1.46 -3.65 6.26
CA ALA A 118 -2.21 -4.13 7.41
C ALA A 118 -3.08 -5.32 7.03
N GLU A 119 -2.88 -6.44 7.73
CA GLU A 119 -3.83 -7.54 7.75
C GLU A 119 -4.81 -7.34 8.92
N PRO A 120 -6.10 -7.05 8.65
CA PRO A 120 -7.06 -6.64 9.67
C PRO A 120 -7.51 -7.76 10.64
N GLU A 121 -7.11 -9.01 10.42
CA GLU A 121 -7.69 -10.18 11.08
C GLU A 121 -6.65 -11.05 11.81
N GLN A 122 -5.80 -10.41 12.61
CA GLN A 122 -4.89 -11.15 13.50
C GLN A 122 -5.39 -11.09 14.96
N PRO A 123 -5.44 -12.23 15.68
CA PRO A 123 -5.90 -12.27 17.08
C PRO A 123 -5.08 -11.42 18.05
N ILE A 124 -3.84 -11.06 17.68
CA ILE A 124 -2.95 -10.22 18.49
C ILE A 124 -3.57 -8.85 18.83
N TRP A 125 -4.47 -8.36 17.98
CA TRP A 125 -5.12 -7.06 18.16
C TRP A 125 -6.31 -7.10 19.14
N ASP A 126 -6.92 -8.28 19.35
CA ASP A 126 -8.18 -8.42 20.09
C ASP A 126 -8.20 -7.83 21.50
N PRO A 127 -7.12 -7.93 22.31
CA PRO A 127 -7.09 -7.32 23.64
C PRO A 127 -6.73 -5.83 23.63
N MET A 128 -6.30 -5.28 22.49
CA MET A 128 -5.78 -3.92 22.39
C MET A 128 -6.89 -2.90 22.15
N THR A 129 -6.69 -1.68 22.65
CA THR A 129 -7.50 -0.50 22.30
C THR A 129 -7.04 0.12 20.99
N ILE A 130 -7.83 1.04 20.42
CA ILE A 130 -7.46 1.79 19.21
C ILE A 130 -6.13 2.52 19.39
N ALA A 131 -5.90 3.13 20.56
CA ALA A 131 -4.66 3.82 20.87
C ALA A 131 -3.46 2.86 20.89
N GLN A 132 -3.61 1.68 21.51
CA GLN A 132 -2.53 0.69 21.56
C GLN A 132 -2.20 0.12 20.17
N VAL A 133 -3.22 -0.17 19.35
CA VAL A 133 -3.01 -0.59 17.95
C VAL A 133 -2.27 0.50 17.17
N HIS A 134 -2.70 1.75 17.33
CA HIS A 134 -2.06 2.90 16.71
C HIS A 134 -0.59 3.02 17.14
N ASP A 135 -0.32 2.99 18.44
CA ASP A 135 1.04 3.11 18.97
C ASP A 135 1.94 1.98 18.49
N GLN A 136 1.42 0.76 18.34
CA GLN A 136 2.19 -0.38 17.86
C GLN A 136 2.42 -0.37 16.35
N LEU A 137 1.43 0.06 15.55
CA LEU A 137 1.53 0.10 14.08
C LEU A 137 2.25 1.32 13.55
N LEU A 138 2.29 2.40 14.33
CA LEU A 138 2.82 3.70 13.92
C LEU A 138 4.07 4.11 14.68
N VAL A 139 4.75 3.17 15.35
CA VAL A 139 6.06 3.42 15.98
C VAL A 139 6.97 4.09 14.94
N PRO A 140 7.31 5.38 15.13
CA PRO A 140 8.24 6.04 14.22
C PRO A 140 9.59 5.36 14.41
N THR A 141 10.10 4.71 13.36
CA THR A 141 11.51 4.30 13.40
C THR A 141 12.38 5.56 13.30
N ALA A 142 13.62 5.51 13.76
CA ALA A 142 14.58 6.60 13.52
C ALA A 142 14.72 6.93 12.01
N GLU A 143 14.47 5.93 11.16
CA GLU A 143 14.44 6.02 9.69
C GLU A 143 13.10 6.58 9.15
N SER A 144 12.04 6.64 9.96
CA SER A 144 10.71 7.19 9.64
C SER A 144 10.62 8.70 9.86
N ALA A 145 11.63 9.32 10.46
CA ALA A 145 11.69 10.76 10.68
C ALA A 145 11.80 11.49 9.34
N GLY A 146 10.69 12.08 8.86
CA GLY A 146 10.67 12.91 7.65
C GLY A 146 9.54 12.63 6.67
N TYR A 147 8.77 11.56 6.84
CA TYR A 147 7.68 11.23 5.91
C TYR A 147 6.41 12.07 6.14
N LEU A 148 6.10 12.41 7.38
CA LEU A 148 4.99 13.29 7.78
C LEU A 148 5.44 14.17 8.95
N SER A 149 5.08 15.46 8.94
CA SER A 149 5.31 16.31 10.11
C SER A 149 4.41 15.88 11.27
N VAL A 150 4.87 16.01 12.52
CA VAL A 150 4.08 15.68 13.72
C VAL A 150 2.73 16.40 13.71
N ALA A 151 2.70 17.67 13.30
CA ALA A 151 1.48 18.46 13.20
C ALA A 151 0.52 17.94 12.11
N SER A 152 1.05 17.59 10.92
CA SER A 152 0.25 17.01 9.83
C SER A 152 -0.32 15.64 10.23
N HIS A 153 0.47 14.83 10.92
CA HIS A 153 0.05 13.52 11.42
C HIS A 153 -1.09 13.65 12.44
N ALA A 154 -0.92 14.49 13.47
CA ALA A 154 -1.94 14.70 14.49
C ALA A 154 -3.26 15.23 13.91
N ARG A 155 -3.19 16.16 12.93
CA ARG A 155 -4.38 16.68 12.24
C ARG A 155 -5.09 15.59 11.43
N MET A 156 -4.35 14.82 10.64
CA MET A 156 -4.93 13.72 9.86
C MET A 156 -5.55 12.65 10.77
N GLN A 157 -4.92 12.34 11.91
CA GLN A 157 -5.45 11.40 12.89
C GLN A 157 -6.79 11.88 13.46
N ALA A 158 -6.89 13.15 13.86
CA ALA A 158 -8.14 13.74 14.35
C ALA A 158 -9.26 13.70 13.28
N ASP A 159 -8.93 14.07 12.04
CA ASP A 159 -9.87 14.04 10.91
C ASP A 159 -10.37 12.61 10.63
N LEU A 160 -9.48 11.61 10.69
CA LEU A 160 -9.83 10.20 10.48
C LEU A 160 -10.65 9.61 11.63
N LEU A 161 -10.29 9.89 12.89
CA LEU A 161 -11.07 9.46 14.05
C LEU A 161 -12.51 9.98 13.98
N ALA A 162 -12.69 11.26 13.62
CA ALA A 162 -13.99 11.86 13.42
C ALA A 162 -14.71 11.32 12.18
N GLY A 163 -14.02 11.21 11.05
CA GLY A 163 -14.56 10.77 9.77
C GLY A 163 -15.06 9.32 9.80
N PHE A 164 -14.28 8.42 10.40
CA PHE A 164 -14.63 7.00 10.57
C PHE A 164 -15.59 6.74 11.75
N GLY A 165 -15.85 7.74 12.58
CA GLY A 165 -16.71 7.61 13.75
C GLY A 165 -16.09 6.74 14.85
N LEU A 166 -14.77 6.79 15.01
CA LEU A 166 -14.02 5.99 15.98
C LEU A 166 -13.93 6.63 17.37
N ASN A 167 -14.24 7.92 17.50
CA ASN A 167 -14.19 8.64 18.78
C ASN A 167 -14.86 7.92 19.96
N PRO A 168 -16.10 7.39 19.88
CA PRO A 168 -16.75 6.70 20.99
C PRO A 168 -16.21 5.27 21.24
N HIS A 169 -15.28 4.80 20.42
CA HIS A 169 -14.73 3.45 20.49
C HIS A 169 -13.29 3.40 21.01
N GLN A 170 -12.66 4.55 21.27
CA GLN A 170 -11.22 4.62 21.61
C GLN A 170 -10.82 3.79 22.83
N HIS A 171 -11.70 3.68 23.83
CA HIS A 171 -11.45 2.91 25.06
C HIS A 171 -11.83 1.43 24.96
N LYS A 172 -12.45 1.00 23.86
CA LYS A 172 -12.89 -0.38 23.69
C LYS A 172 -11.74 -1.23 23.16
N ALA A 173 -11.66 -2.47 23.62
CA ALA A 173 -10.79 -3.46 23.01
C ALA A 173 -11.28 -3.80 21.59
N MET A 174 -10.36 -4.16 20.68
CA MET A 174 -10.70 -4.51 19.29
C MET A 174 -11.70 -5.68 19.20
N SER A 175 -11.65 -6.61 20.16
CA SER A 175 -12.63 -7.71 20.30
C SER A 175 -14.08 -7.25 20.54
N MET A 176 -14.28 -6.04 21.07
CA MET A 176 -15.60 -5.45 21.31
C MET A 176 -16.12 -4.62 20.13
N LEU A 177 -15.33 -4.49 19.07
CA LEU A 177 -15.67 -3.69 17.89
C LEU A 177 -16.32 -4.57 16.82
N SER A 178 -17.29 -4.00 16.11
CA SER A 178 -17.82 -4.65 14.90
C SER A 178 -16.71 -4.86 13.87
N THR A 179 -16.85 -5.86 12.98
CA THR A 179 -15.90 -6.09 11.89
C THR A 179 -15.65 -4.83 11.04
N GLY A 180 -16.71 -4.06 10.77
CA GLY A 180 -16.60 -2.78 10.06
C GLY A 180 -15.82 -1.72 10.84
N THR A 181 -16.03 -1.62 12.16
CA THR A 181 -15.27 -0.69 13.02
C THR A 181 -13.80 -1.12 13.12
N ARG A 182 -13.50 -2.42 13.25
CA ARG A 182 -12.12 -2.94 13.22
C ARG A 182 -11.42 -2.58 11.91
N ARG A 183 -12.09 -2.80 10.76
CA ARG A 183 -11.57 -2.42 9.44
C ARG A 183 -11.20 -0.94 9.37
N LYS A 184 -12.04 -0.05 9.91
CA LYS A 184 -11.76 1.40 9.96
C LYS A 184 -10.54 1.75 10.81
N VAL A 185 -10.30 1.03 11.92
CA VAL A 185 -9.10 1.23 12.74
C VAL A 185 -7.84 0.88 11.94
N PHE A 186 -7.82 -0.26 11.25
CA PHE A 186 -6.67 -0.65 10.42
C PHE A 186 -6.48 0.27 9.21
N LEU A 187 -7.59 0.73 8.60
CA LEU A 187 -7.53 1.69 7.51
C LEU A 187 -6.97 3.05 7.98
N MET A 188 -7.34 3.50 9.17
CA MET A 188 -6.77 4.70 9.78
C MET A 188 -5.27 4.53 10.03
N ALA A 189 -4.85 3.40 10.61
CA ALA A 189 -3.44 3.07 10.81
C ALA A 189 -2.68 3.08 9.46
N ALA A 190 -3.24 2.47 8.42
CA ALA A 190 -2.62 2.48 7.10
C ALA A 190 -2.46 3.89 6.53
N LEU A 191 -3.47 4.75 6.69
CA LEU A 191 -3.44 6.13 6.21
C LEU A 191 -2.44 7.01 6.96
N LEU A 192 -2.15 6.68 8.23
CA LEU A 192 -1.18 7.37 9.08
C LEU A 192 0.22 6.77 9.03
N ALA A 193 0.37 5.57 8.47
CA ALA A 193 1.62 4.81 8.47
C ALA A 193 2.82 5.63 7.97
N PRO A 194 3.90 5.79 8.76
CA PRO A 194 5.07 6.56 8.37
C PRO A 194 6.05 5.70 7.53
N HIS A 195 5.51 4.93 6.58
CA HIS A 195 6.26 3.98 5.76
C HIS A 195 6.45 4.51 4.33
N PRO A 196 7.59 4.23 3.68
CA PRO A 196 7.84 4.60 2.29
C PRO A 196 6.82 4.01 1.32
N LEU A 197 6.35 2.79 1.56
CA LEU A 197 5.34 2.13 0.76
C LEU A 197 4.16 1.71 1.64
N VAL A 198 2.97 2.18 1.30
CA VAL A 198 1.72 1.76 1.93
C VAL A 198 0.82 1.10 0.90
N LEU A 199 0.32 -0.07 1.24
CA LEU A 199 -0.53 -0.88 0.38
C LEU A 199 -1.95 -0.94 0.96
N LEU A 200 -2.95 -0.60 0.14
CA LEU A 200 -4.36 -0.61 0.52
C LEU A 200 -5.14 -1.54 -0.41
N ASP A 201 -5.75 -2.58 0.16
CA ASP A 201 -6.57 -3.55 -0.59
C ASP A 201 -8.07 -3.27 -0.38
N GLU A 202 -8.75 -2.90 -1.47
CA GLU A 202 -10.17 -2.56 -1.50
C GLU A 202 -10.60 -1.61 -0.36
N PRO A 203 -9.91 -0.47 -0.12
CA PRO A 203 -10.08 0.30 1.11
C PRO A 203 -11.49 0.87 1.31
N SER A 204 -12.27 1.06 0.23
CA SER A 204 -13.66 1.51 0.29
C SER A 204 -14.67 0.38 0.53
N ALA A 205 -14.28 -0.89 0.41
CA ALA A 205 -15.21 -2.01 0.56
C ALA A 205 -15.80 -2.05 1.98
N ALA A 206 -17.11 -2.29 2.06
CA ALA A 206 -17.88 -2.37 3.31
C ALA A 206 -17.78 -1.13 4.21
N LEU A 207 -17.49 0.05 3.65
CA LEU A 207 -17.57 1.33 4.36
C LEU A 207 -18.90 2.04 4.08
N ASP A 208 -19.43 2.73 5.09
CA ASP A 208 -20.53 3.67 4.91
C ASP A 208 -20.06 4.94 4.17
N GLN A 209 -21.01 5.70 3.61
CA GLN A 209 -20.72 6.91 2.81
C GLN A 209 -19.93 8.00 3.55
N ARG A 210 -20.10 8.14 4.87
CA ARG A 210 -19.29 9.10 5.66
C ARG A 210 -17.84 8.63 5.72
N SER A 211 -17.62 7.35 5.97
CA SER A 211 -16.29 6.75 6.03
C SER A 211 -15.59 6.76 4.66
N ILE A 212 -16.31 6.52 3.57
CA ILE A 212 -15.78 6.65 2.20
C ILE A 212 -15.27 8.07 1.95
N ARG A 213 -16.05 9.11 2.30
CA ARG A 213 -15.61 10.51 2.14
C ARG A 213 -14.35 10.83 2.95
N ALA A 214 -14.25 10.32 4.18
CA ALA A 214 -13.07 10.49 5.03
C ALA A 214 -11.83 9.81 4.42
N LEU A 215 -11.98 8.59 3.89
CA LEU A 215 -10.91 7.88 3.18
C LEU A 215 -10.39 8.69 1.99
N TYR A 216 -11.27 9.13 1.10
CA TYR A 216 -10.86 9.90 -0.08
C TYR A 216 -10.22 11.23 0.27
N TYR A 217 -10.74 11.94 1.28
CA TYR A 217 -10.11 13.16 1.79
C TYR A 217 -8.68 12.89 2.29
N ALA A 218 -8.49 11.82 3.07
CA ALA A 218 -7.16 11.45 3.56
C ALA A 218 -6.20 11.08 2.43
N LEU A 219 -6.67 10.37 1.39
CA LEU A 219 -5.86 10.06 0.20
C LEU A 219 -5.47 11.34 -0.57
N VAL A 220 -6.36 12.32 -0.70
CA VAL A 220 -6.03 13.63 -1.31
C VAL A 220 -4.95 14.35 -0.50
N VAL A 221 -5.12 14.42 0.82
CA VAL A 221 -4.14 15.06 1.71
C VAL A 221 -2.80 14.34 1.59
N ARG A 222 -2.79 13.01 1.66
CA ARG A 222 -1.59 12.19 1.52
C ARG A 222 -0.90 12.42 0.18
N ASN A 223 -1.62 12.46 -0.93
CA ASN A 223 -1.06 12.73 -2.25
C ASN A 223 -0.37 14.11 -2.35
N ARG A 224 -0.89 15.11 -1.63
CA ARG A 224 -0.34 16.48 -1.61
C ARG A 224 0.91 16.60 -0.73
N ILE A 225 0.94 15.89 0.39
CA ILE A 225 2.04 15.99 1.38
C ILE A 225 3.09 14.88 1.24
N ALA A 226 2.85 13.88 0.38
CA ALA A 226 3.78 12.80 0.10
C ALA A 226 5.04 13.33 -0.60
N ARG A 227 6.07 13.63 0.21
CA ARG A 227 7.41 13.98 -0.30
C ARG A 227 8.23 12.73 -0.64
N HIS A 228 8.04 11.66 0.13
CA HIS A 228 8.83 10.43 0.05
C HIS A 228 7.99 9.15 0.30
N GLN A 229 6.67 9.21 0.18
CA GLN A 229 5.80 8.04 0.37
C GLN A 229 5.04 7.69 -0.91
N VAL A 230 4.94 6.40 -1.22
CA VAL A 230 4.05 5.83 -2.23
C VAL A 230 2.90 5.14 -1.50
N THR A 231 1.67 5.45 -1.89
CA THR A 231 0.49 4.71 -1.45
C THR A 231 -0.15 4.04 -2.65
N LEU A 232 -0.10 2.72 -2.70
CA LEU A 232 -0.72 1.92 -3.75
C LEU A 232 -2.08 1.43 -3.29
N VAL A 233 -3.11 1.80 -4.04
CA VAL A 233 -4.51 1.45 -3.75
C VAL A 233 -5.01 0.48 -4.80
N ALA A 234 -5.34 -0.74 -4.40
CA ALA A 234 -5.96 -1.70 -5.29
C ALA A 234 -7.48 -1.71 -5.10
N THR A 235 -8.25 -1.58 -6.18
CA THR A 235 -9.72 -1.59 -6.10
C THR A 235 -10.40 -2.12 -7.36
N ALA A 236 -11.61 -2.67 -7.20
CA ALA A 236 -12.48 -3.05 -8.30
C ALA A 236 -13.34 -1.90 -8.85
N LEU A 237 -13.44 -0.78 -8.14
CA LEU A 237 -14.26 0.35 -8.55
C LEU A 237 -13.45 1.32 -9.40
N GLU A 238 -13.86 1.53 -10.66
CA GLU A 238 -13.32 2.64 -11.43
C GLU A 238 -13.80 3.97 -10.80
N PRO A 239 -12.90 4.96 -10.60
CA PRO A 239 -13.26 6.22 -9.96
C PRO A 239 -14.03 7.12 -10.94
N HIS A 240 -15.29 6.80 -11.23
CA HIS A 240 -16.15 7.65 -12.07
C HIS A 240 -16.61 8.95 -11.38
N GLN A 241 -16.39 9.12 -10.06
CA GLN A 241 -16.88 10.28 -9.30
C GLN A 241 -15.82 11.12 -8.55
N HIS A 242 -14.54 10.74 -8.60
CA HIS A 242 -13.48 11.42 -7.84
C HIS A 242 -12.25 11.73 -8.70
N GLY A 243 -12.50 12.27 -9.91
CA GLY A 243 -11.50 12.56 -10.93
C GLY A 243 -10.10 12.88 -10.40
N GLN A 244 -9.10 12.16 -10.92
CA GLN A 244 -7.67 12.48 -10.83
C GLN A 244 -7.03 12.48 -9.42
N ILE A 245 -7.58 11.78 -8.43
CA ILE A 245 -6.79 11.53 -7.21
C ILE A 245 -5.68 10.54 -7.57
N GLY A 246 -4.43 10.96 -7.42
CA GLY A 246 -3.27 10.09 -7.61
C GLY A 246 -2.41 10.48 -8.81
N ARG A 247 -1.20 9.92 -8.86
CA ARG A 247 -0.17 10.21 -9.86
C ARG A 247 -0.05 9.12 -10.93
N GLY A 248 -0.80 8.03 -10.78
CA GLY A 248 -0.82 6.92 -11.74
C GLY A 248 -1.98 5.96 -11.50
N HIS A 249 -2.44 5.36 -12.59
CA HIS A 249 -3.52 4.37 -12.62
C HIS A 249 -3.13 3.24 -13.56
N TRP A 250 -3.33 2.01 -13.12
CA TRP A 250 -3.02 0.79 -13.87
C TRP A 250 -4.18 -0.18 -13.79
N HIS A 251 -4.44 -0.92 -14.85
CA HIS A 251 -5.54 -1.90 -14.90
C HIS A 251 -4.97 -3.32 -15.00
N LEU A 252 -5.43 -4.21 -14.10
CA LEU A 252 -5.24 -5.66 -14.18
C LEU A 252 -6.43 -6.28 -14.91
N GLY A 253 -6.14 -7.05 -15.96
CA GLY A 253 -7.12 -7.74 -16.80
C GLY A 253 -7.25 -9.23 -16.49
#